data_AF-A0A061NAG7-F1
#
_entry.id   AF-A0A061NAG7-F1
#
_cell.length_a   1.000
_cell.length_b   1.000
_cell.length_c   1.000
_cell.angle_alpha   90.00
_cell.angle_beta   90.00
_cell.angle_gamma   90.00
#
_symmetry.space_group_name_H-M   'P 1'
#
loop_
_entity.id
_entity.type
_entity.pdbx_description
1 polymer ?
#
loop_
_entity_poly.entity_id
_entity_poly.type
_entity_poly.pdbx_seq_one_letter_code
_entity_poly.pdbx_strand_id
1 'polypeptide(L)' 'MSTIWVVLIALAALLGGVALGFFIARKTMMNYMKKNPPINEQMLRVMMMQMGQNPSQKKINQMMKAMQKQQDVSNKK' A
#
# COMPACT_ATOMS: atom_id res chain seq x y z
N MET A 1 -34.30 0.64 32.33
CA MET A 1 -34.44 -0.29 31.18
C MET A 1 -34.06 0.34 29.83
N SER A 2 -34.18 1.66 29.63
CA SER A 2 -33.87 2.33 28.35
C SER A 2 -32.37 2.56 28.08
N THR A 3 -31.56 2.79 29.10
CA THR A 3 -30.12 3.14 28.96
C THR A 3 -29.25 1.99 28.46
N ILE A 4 -29.55 0.75 28.84
CA ILE A 4 -28.80 -0.46 28.43
C ILE A 4 -28.86 -0.67 26.91
N TRP A 5 -30.03 -0.45 26.31
CA TRP A 5 -30.21 -0.54 24.85
C TRP A 5 -29.42 0.53 24.09
N VAL A 6 -29.39 1.76 24.61
CA VAL A 6 -28.61 2.85 24.02
C VAL A 6 -27.12 2.54 24.04
N VAL A 7 -26.61 2.01 25.15
CA VAL A 7 -25.18 1.63 25.28
C VAL A 7 -24.82 0.49 24.34
N LEU A 8 -25.68 -0.52 24.19
CA LEU A 8 -25.46 -1.64 23.26
C LEU A 8 -25.42 -1.18 21.79
N ILE A 9 -26.36 -0.33 21.38
CA ILE A 9 -26.40 0.23 20.02
C ILE A 9 -25.18 1.12 19.77
N ALA A 10 -24.79 1.95 20.74
CA ALA A 10 -23.60 2.79 20.63
C ALA A 10 -22.31 1.95 20.46
N LEU A 11 -22.19 0.84 21.19
CA LEU A 11 -21.03 -0.06 21.08
C LEU A 11 -21.00 -0.79 19.72
N ALA A 12 -22.16 -1.26 19.25
CA ALA A 12 -22.28 -1.90 17.94
C ALA A 12 -21.99 -0.93 16.80
N ALA A 13 -22.45 0.32 16.90
CA ALA A 13 -22.16 1.38 15.93
C ALA A 13 -20.68 1.76 15.92
N LEU A 14 -20.02 1.79 17.08
CA LEU A 14 -18.57 2.01 17.17
C LEU A 14 -17.79 0.89 16.49
N LEU A 15 -18.11 -0.36 16.79
CA LEU A 15 -17.44 -1.52 16.18
C LEU A 15 -17.70 -1.60 14.68
N GLY A 16 -18.94 -1.39 14.24
CA GLY A 16 -19.32 -1.37 12.83
C GLY A 16 -18.67 -0.22 12.07
N GLY A 17 -18.65 0.97 12.65
CA GLY A 17 -18.05 2.17 12.05
C GLY A 17 -16.53 2.04 11.89
N VAL A 18 -15.83 1.50 12.90
CA VAL A 18 -14.39 1.26 12.82
C VAL A 18 -14.06 0.18 11.79
N ALA A 19 -14.81 -0.93 11.77
CA ALA A 19 -14.60 -2.00 10.81
C ALA A 19 -14.84 -1.53 9.36
N LEU A 20 -15.92 -0.81 9.11
CA LEU A 20 -16.24 -0.26 7.80
C LEU A 20 -15.24 0.83 7.38
N GLY A 21 -14.89 1.74 8.28
CA GLY A 21 -13.92 2.81 8.04
C GLY A 21 -12.54 2.26 7.70
N PHE A 22 -12.05 1.26 8.45
CA PHE A 22 -10.77 0.60 8.19
C PHE A 22 -10.74 -0.11 6.83
N PHE A 23 -11.81 -0.82 6.48
CA PHE A 23 -11.88 -1.55 5.22
C PHE A 23 -11.89 -0.62 4.00
N ILE A 24 -12.65 0.47 4.06
CA ILE A 24 -12.70 1.47 2.99
C ILE A 24 -11.36 2.20 2.86
N ALA A 25 -10.77 2.63 3.97
CA ALA A 25 -9.47 3.30 3.97
C ALA A 25 -8.39 2.40 3.36
N ARG A 26 -8.35 1.11 3.75
CA ARG A 26 -7.39 0.14 3.21
C ARG A 26 -7.55 -0.08 1.71
N LYS A 27 -8.79 -0.26 1.23
CA LYS A 27 -9.07 -0.42 -0.21
C LYS A 27 -8.66 0.81 -1.00
N THR A 28 -8.95 1.98 -0.45
CA THR A 28 -8.67 3.28 -1.08
C THR A 28 -7.16 3.53 -1.15
N MET A 29 -6.43 3.27 -0.06
CA MET A 29 -4.96 3.37 -0.01
C MET A 29 -4.29 2.43 -1.02
N MET A 30 -4.75 1.19 -1.14
CA MET A 30 -4.25 0.22 -2.12
C MET A 30 -4.47 0.71 -3.56
N ASN A 31 -5.63 1.31 -3.84
CA ASN A 31 -5.92 1.87 -5.17
C ASN A 31 -5.06 3.09 -5.50
N TYR A 32 -4.72 3.93 -4.51
CA TYR A 32 -3.80 5.05 -4.71
C TYR A 32 -2.37 4.58 -5.04
N MET A 33 -1.86 3.57 -4.33
CA MET A 33 -0.53 3.01 -4.59
C MET A 33 -0.42 2.30 -5.96
N LYS A 34 -1.54 1.83 -6.51
CA LYS A 34 -1.58 1.24 -7.86
C LYS A 34 -1.54 2.28 -8.99
N LYS A 35 -2.12 3.47 -8.75
CA LYS A 35 -2.21 4.53 -9.77
C LYS A 35 -0.91 5.31 -9.95
N ASN A 36 -0.09 5.42 -8.91
CA ASN A 36 1.29 5.92 -8.99
C ASN A 36 2.24 4.76 -8.70
N PRO A 37 2.73 4.04 -9.73
CA PRO A 37 3.54 2.85 -9.53
C PRO A 37 4.73 3.19 -8.63
N PRO A 38 4.95 2.43 -7.55
CA PRO A 38 5.89 2.81 -6.50
C PRO A 38 7.37 2.84 -6.91
N ILE A 39 7.70 2.54 -8.17
CA ILE A 39 9.09 2.46 -8.66
C ILE A 39 9.19 3.00 -10.07
N ASN A 40 9.94 4.09 -10.23
CA ASN A 40 10.43 4.58 -11.52
C ASN A 40 11.96 4.39 -11.62
N GLU A 41 12.53 4.55 -12.82
CA GLU A 41 13.99 4.44 -13.05
C GLU A 41 14.82 5.36 -12.17
N GLN A 42 14.30 6.55 -11.88
CA GLN A 42 14.95 7.60 -11.11
C GLN A 42 15.05 7.22 -9.63
N MET A 43 14.02 6.59 -9.05
CA MET A 43 14.04 6.03 -7.69
C MET A 43 15.05 4.91 -7.57
N LEU A 44 15.11 3.99 -8.55
CA LEU A 44 16.12 2.92 -8.58
C LEU A 44 17.53 3.48 -8.72
N ARG A 45 17.70 4.52 -9.53
CA ARG A 45 18.96 5.24 -9.68
C ARG A 45 19.39 5.89 -8.36
N VAL A 46 18.49 6.63 -7.70
CA VAL A 46 18.75 7.26 -6.40
C VAL A 46 19.07 6.21 -5.34
N MET A 47 18.33 5.10 -5.30
CA MET A 47 18.57 4.00 -4.37
C MET A 47 19.94 3.33 -4.59
N MET A 48 20.33 3.09 -5.85
CA MET A 48 21.67 2.58 -6.17
C MET A 48 22.78 3.59 -5.83
N MET A 49 22.55 4.88 -6.09
CA MET A 49 23.49 5.95 -5.74
C MET A 49 23.64 6.09 -4.22
N GLN A 50 22.55 5.95 -3.44
CA GLN A 50 22.60 5.93 -1.98
C GLN A 50 23.42 4.75 -1.43
N MET A 51 23.45 3.62 -2.15
CA MET A 51 24.25 2.45 -1.81
C MET A 51 25.70 2.54 -2.33
N GLY A 52 26.13 3.69 -2.88
CA GLY A 52 27.48 3.89 -3.42
C GLY A 52 27.76 3.09 -4.69
N GLN A 53 26.74 2.54 -5.35
CA GLN A 53 26.88 1.87 -6.64
C GLN A 53 26.65 2.86 -7.78
N ASN A 54 27.57 2.88 -8.75
CA ASN A 54 27.35 3.61 -9.99
C ASN A 54 26.24 2.93 -10.81
N PRO A 55 25.09 3.59 -10.99
CA PRO A 55 23.96 2.98 -11.68
C PRO A 55 24.23 2.92 -13.19
N SER A 56 24.38 1.70 -13.73
CA SER A 56 24.37 1.48 -15.19
C SER A 56 22.94 1.35 -15.69
N GLN A 57 22.58 2.02 -16.78
CA GLN A 57 21.21 2.00 -17.35
C GLN A 57 20.70 0.58 -17.62
N LYS A 58 21.58 -0.34 -18.02
CA LYS A 58 21.22 -1.75 -18.22
C LYS A 58 20.82 -2.45 -16.91
N LYS A 59 21.54 -2.17 -15.83
CA LYS A 59 21.29 -2.73 -14.49
C LYS A 59 20.01 -2.16 -13.88
N ILE A 60 19.75 -0.86 -14.07
CA ILE A 60 18.48 -0.22 -13.69
C ILE A 60 17.31 -0.90 -14.39
N ASN A 61 17.41 -1.11 -15.70
CA ASN A 61 16.32 -1.69 -16.49
C ASN A 61 16.07 -3.18 -16.10
N GLN A 62 17.13 -3.92 -15.80
CA GLN A 62 17.03 -5.29 -15.30
C GLN A 62 16.40 -5.35 -13.90
N MET A 63 16.78 -4.43 -13.01
CA MET A 63 16.19 -4.34 -11.67
C MET A 63 14.74 -3.87 -11.71
N MET A 64 14.38 -2.90 -12.57
CA MET A 64 12.99 -2.49 -12.77
C MET A 64 12.11 -3.70 -13.13
N LYS A 65 12.53 -4.49 -14.13
CA LYS A 65 11.78 -5.67 -14.57
C LYS A 65 11.64 -6.72 -13.46
N ALA A 66 12.67 -6.93 -12.66
CA ALA A 66 12.63 -7.86 -11.52
C ALA A 66 11.66 -7.38 -10.43
N MET A 67 11.70 -6.08 -10.09
CA MET A 67 10.84 -5.47 -9.07
C MET A 67 9.37 -5.45 -9.50
N GLN A 68 9.10 -5.15 -10.78
CA GLN A 68 7.74 -5.14 -11.35
C GLN A 68 7.11 -6.54 -11.25
N LYS A 69 7.88 -7.58 -11.60
CA LYS A 69 7.47 -8.97 -11.46
C LYS A 69 7.18 -9.38 -10.01
N GLN A 70 7.86 -8.80 -9.02
CA GLN A 70 7.67 -9.09 -7.60
C GLN A 70 6.46 -8.34 -7.00
N GLN A 71 6.20 -7.12 -7.46
CA GLN A 71 5.03 -6.33 -7.07
C GLN A 71 3.73 -6.95 -7.58
N ASP A 72 3.72 -7.47 -8.81
CA ASP A 72 2.55 -8.16 -9.38
C ASP A 72 2.17 -9.42 -8.58
N VAL A 73 3.14 -10.14 -8.05
CA VAL A 73 2.92 -11.34 -7.21
C VAL A 73 2.36 -10.97 -5.83
N SER A 74 2.81 -9.84 -5.27
CA SER A 74 2.39 -9.36 -3.94
C SER A 74 0.96 -8.78 -3.95
N ASN A 75 0.50 -8.30 -5.12
CA ASN A 75 -0.85 -7.76 -5.31
C ASN A 75 -1.90 -8.84 -5.62
N LYS A 76 -1.48 -10.10 -5.79
CA LYS A 76 -2.34 -11.26 -6.08
C LYS A 76 -2.58 -12.18 -4.87
N LYS A 77 -2.14 -11.79 -3.67
CA LYS A 77 -2.31 -12.56 -2.44
C LYS A 77 -3.29 -11.89 -1.48
#